data_AF-A0A960K3Y2-F1
#
_entry.id   AF-A0A960K3Y2-F1
#
_cell.length_a   1.000
_cell.length_b   1.000
_cell.length_c   1.000
_cell.angle_alpha   90.00
_cell.angle_beta   90.00
_cell.angle_gamma   90.00
#
_symmetry.space_group_name_H-M   'P 1'
#
loop_
_entity.id
_entity.type
_entity.pdbx_description
1 polymer ?
#
loop_
_entity_poly.entity_id
_entity_poly.type
_entity_poly.pdbx_seq_one_letter_code
_entity_poly.pdbx_strand_id
1 'polypeptide(L)'
;MKTPDQDDPTRGGRPSLPPSALRRNRTLRFTDSEWGALKQRAGEAEQPLTDFLLAAGLSRPLPPRIPELNRRTFASMHQVGGNLNQLAHQLNLAALGGGVAPSTEQVATLLAELQEVFLQIRGELLGRASE
;
A
#
# COMPACT_ATOMS: atom_id res chain seq x y z
N MET A 1 53.94 23.74 -43.07
CA MET A 1 53.16 23.90 -41.83
C MET A 1 52.73 22.50 -41.41
N LYS A 2 53.31 21.94 -40.34
CA LYS A 2 52.98 20.60 -39.81
C LYS A 2 51.82 20.76 -38.83
N THR A 3 50.72 20.04 -39.06
CA THR A 3 49.74 19.68 -38.03
C THR A 3 49.92 18.18 -37.77
N PRO A 4 50.05 17.73 -36.51
CA PRO A 4 50.31 16.34 -36.23
C PRO A 4 49.03 15.51 -36.32
N ASP A 5 49.17 14.45 -37.09
CA ASP A 5 48.48 13.16 -37.00
C ASP A 5 48.55 12.60 -35.56
N GLN A 6 47.42 12.07 -35.06
CA GLN A 6 47.30 10.74 -34.42
C GLN A 6 46.09 10.67 -33.47
N ASP A 7 45.02 10.04 -33.95
CA ASP A 7 44.24 9.10 -33.14
C ASP A 7 44.15 7.81 -33.96
N ASP A 8 45.14 6.94 -33.74
CA ASP A 8 45.27 5.62 -34.36
C ASP A 8 44.12 4.72 -33.86
N PRO A 9 43.23 4.21 -34.74
CA PRO A 9 42.12 3.35 -34.33
C PRO A 9 42.66 1.96 -33.95
N THR A 10 43.11 1.85 -32.71
CA THR A 10 43.58 0.59 -32.14
C THR A 10 42.43 -0.41 -32.05
N ARG A 11 42.44 -1.37 -32.98
CA ARG A 11 41.96 -2.76 -32.85
C ARG A 11 40.54 -2.94 -32.27
N GLY A 12 39.53 -2.80 -33.14
CA GLY A 12 38.40 -3.74 -33.28
C GLY A 12 37.77 -4.36 -32.02
N GLY A 13 37.55 -3.59 -30.96
CA GLY A 13 36.73 -4.01 -29.82
C GLY A 13 35.26 -3.66 -30.04
N ARG A 14 34.32 -4.49 -29.51
CA ARG A 14 32.88 -4.16 -29.49
C ARG A 14 32.70 -2.78 -28.83
N PRO A 15 31.94 -1.84 -29.44
CA PRO A 15 31.69 -0.54 -28.85
C PRO A 15 31.20 -0.64 -27.42
N SER A 16 31.77 0.19 -26.52
CA SER A 16 31.36 0.25 -25.13
C SER A 16 29.88 0.66 -25.04
N LEU A 17 29.10 -0.04 -24.22
CA LEU A 17 27.69 0.27 -24.04
C LEU A 17 27.51 1.64 -23.35
N PRO A 18 26.44 2.39 -23.67
CA PRO A 18 26.16 3.65 -22.99
C PRO A 18 25.93 3.42 -21.50
N PRO A 19 26.29 4.37 -20.61
CA PRO A 19 26.17 4.21 -19.15
C PRO A 19 24.77 3.83 -18.65
N SER A 20 23.71 4.23 -19.38
CA SER A 20 22.31 3.89 -19.10
C SER A 20 21.96 2.42 -19.37
N ALA A 21 22.73 1.73 -20.22
CA ALA A 21 22.56 0.31 -20.54
C ALA A 21 23.45 -0.61 -19.68
N LEU A 22 24.32 -0.04 -18.84
CA LEU A 22 25.16 -0.81 -17.93
C LEU A 22 24.32 -1.32 -16.76
N ARG A 23 24.21 -2.66 -16.64
CA ARG A 23 23.60 -3.29 -15.46
C ARG A 23 24.49 -3.06 -14.24
N ARG A 24 23.87 -2.74 -13.09
CA ARG A 24 24.56 -2.56 -11.81
C ARG A 24 24.32 -3.77 -10.92
N ASN A 25 25.38 -4.26 -10.28
CA ASN A 25 25.26 -5.31 -9.27
C ASN A 25 24.76 -4.72 -7.93
N ARG A 26 23.89 -5.46 -7.26
CA ARG A 26 23.31 -5.13 -5.93
C ARG A 26 23.35 -6.38 -5.07
N THR A 27 23.81 -6.24 -3.83
CA THR A 27 23.87 -7.34 -2.87
C THR A 27 22.62 -7.32 -1.99
N LEU A 28 21.90 -8.43 -1.94
CA LEU A 28 20.76 -8.67 -1.05
C LEU A 28 21.13 -9.77 -0.06
N ARG A 29 20.56 -9.72 1.15
CA ARG A 29 20.75 -10.74 2.18
C ARG A 29 19.45 -11.49 2.36
N PHE A 30 19.55 -12.81 2.45
CA PHE A 30 18.44 -13.72 2.68
C PHE A 30 18.83 -14.69 3.78
N THR A 31 17.86 -15.13 4.56
CA THR A 31 17.98 -16.36 5.36
C THR A 31 17.97 -17.58 4.44
N ASP A 32 18.44 -18.72 4.93
CA ASP A 32 18.42 -19.98 4.17
C ASP A 32 17.00 -20.36 3.74
N SER A 33 16.01 -20.09 4.60
CA SER A 33 14.60 -20.36 4.33
C SER A 33 14.04 -19.51 3.19
N GLU A 34 14.35 -18.21 3.19
CA GLU A 34 13.94 -17.28 2.12
C GLU A 34 14.62 -17.64 0.80
N TRP A 35 15.90 -18.01 0.86
CA TRP A 35 16.67 -18.41 -0.31
C TRP A 35 16.13 -19.70 -0.95
N GLY A 36 15.79 -20.70 -0.12
CA GLY A 36 15.14 -21.93 -0.58
C GLY A 36 13.79 -21.66 -1.24
N ALA A 37 12.95 -20.84 -0.62
CA ALA A 37 11.63 -20.48 -1.16
C ALA A 37 11.74 -19.73 -2.50
N LEU A 38 12.71 -18.82 -2.64
CA LEU A 38 12.95 -18.10 -3.88
C LEU A 38 13.41 -19.02 -5.01
N LYS A 39 14.33 -19.96 -4.72
CA LYS A 39 14.77 -20.96 -5.69
C LYS A 39 13.64 -21.88 -6.15
N GLN A 40 12.81 -22.34 -5.22
CA GLN A 40 11.66 -23.17 -5.55
C GLN A 40 10.72 -22.42 -6.51
N ARG A 41 10.34 -21.19 -6.17
CA ARG A 41 9.44 -20.37 -7.01
C ARG A 41 10.04 -20.05 -8.38
N ALA A 42 11.35 -19.81 -8.45
CA ALA A 42 12.03 -19.62 -9.73
C ALA A 42 12.02 -20.92 -10.57
N GLY A 43 12.20 -22.08 -9.93
CA GLY A 43 12.10 -23.39 -10.57
C GLY A 43 10.68 -23.69 -11.09
N GLU A 44 9.65 -23.38 -10.30
CA GLU A 44 8.24 -23.50 -10.70
C GLU A 44 7.89 -22.58 -11.89
N ALA A 45 8.56 -21.43 -12.00
CA ALA A 45 8.40 -20.50 -13.11
C ALA A 45 9.31 -20.79 -14.31
N GLU A 46 10.11 -21.86 -14.26
CA GLU A 46 11.12 -22.23 -15.28
C GLU A 46 12.06 -21.07 -15.66
N GLN A 47 12.38 -20.21 -14.69
CA GLN A 47 13.17 -19.01 -14.91
C GLN A 47 14.47 -19.00 -14.09
N PRO A 48 15.56 -18.40 -14.64
CA PRO A 48 16.74 -18.09 -13.84
C PRO A 48 16.36 -17.19 -12.66
N LEU A 49 16.89 -17.49 -11.47
CA LEU A 49 16.54 -16.80 -10.23
C LEU A 49 16.64 -15.26 -10.33
N THR A 50 17.67 -14.75 -11.01
CA THR A 50 17.86 -13.31 -11.22
C THR A 50 16.74 -12.70 -12.05
N ASP A 51 16.34 -13.37 -13.14
CA ASP A 51 15.28 -12.89 -14.02
C ASP A 51 13.91 -13.00 -13.35
N PHE A 52 13.69 -14.07 -12.58
CA PHE A 52 12.51 -14.23 -11.73
C PHE A 52 12.39 -13.08 -10.70
N LEU A 53 13.47 -12.72 -10.01
CA LEU A 53 13.47 -11.63 -9.03
C LEU A 53 13.21 -10.26 -9.70
N LEU A 54 13.81 -10.02 -10.86
CA LEU A 54 13.58 -8.80 -11.63
C LEU A 54 12.13 -8.72 -12.12
N ALA A 55 11.58 -9.80 -12.65
CA ALA A 55 10.18 -9.87 -13.07
C ALA A 55 9.23 -9.71 -11.87
N ALA A 56 9.48 -10.38 -10.76
CA ALA A 56 8.66 -10.28 -9.56
C ALA A 56 8.66 -8.85 -8.98
N GLY A 57 9.81 -8.16 -9.02
CA GLY A 57 9.96 -6.81 -8.47
C GLY A 57 9.54 -5.68 -9.42
N LEU A 58 9.65 -5.87 -10.74
CA LEU A 58 9.36 -4.83 -11.74
C LEU A 58 8.03 -5.03 -12.46
N SER A 59 7.56 -6.27 -12.63
CA SER A 59 6.34 -6.57 -13.39
C SER A 59 5.08 -6.53 -12.54
N ARG A 60 5.19 -6.54 -11.21
CA ARG A 60 4.03 -6.38 -10.34
C ARG A 60 3.81 -4.89 -10.04
N PRO A 61 2.62 -4.33 -10.35
CA PRO A 61 2.28 -3.04 -9.80
C PRO A 61 2.33 -3.16 -8.27
N LEU A 62 3.03 -2.22 -7.63
CA LEU A 62 2.95 -2.07 -6.18
C LEU A 62 1.46 -2.00 -5.81
N PRO A 63 1.03 -2.64 -4.71
CA PRO A 63 -0.34 -2.47 -4.24
C PRO A 63 -0.63 -0.97 -4.18
N PRO A 64 -1.76 -0.51 -4.76
CA PRO A 64 -2.04 0.91 -4.84
C PRO A 64 -1.95 1.47 -3.43
N ARG A 65 -1.16 2.54 -3.25
CA ARG A 65 -1.13 3.25 -1.98
C ARG A 65 -2.57 3.63 -1.66
N ILE A 66 -3.09 3.13 -0.54
CA ILE A 66 -4.43 3.50 -0.07
C ILE A 66 -4.49 5.03 -0.07
N PRO A 67 -5.40 5.66 -0.83
CA PRO A 67 -5.52 7.10 -0.88
C PRO A 67 -5.65 7.67 0.53
N GLU A 68 -5.05 8.84 0.78
CA GLU A 68 -5.14 9.50 2.09
C GLU A 68 -6.61 9.76 2.49
N LEU A 69 -7.46 10.05 1.51
CA LEU A 69 -8.91 10.16 1.70
C LEU A 69 -9.48 8.88 2.31
N ASN A 70 -9.23 7.72 1.69
CA ASN A 70 -9.70 6.43 2.18
C ASN A 70 -9.19 6.15 3.59
N ARG A 71 -7.91 6.45 3.89
CA ARG A 71 -7.36 6.25 5.25
C ARG A 71 -8.11 7.07 6.30
N ARG A 72 -8.42 8.33 6.01
CA ARG A 72 -9.20 9.20 6.91
C ARG A 72 -10.64 8.71 7.04
N THR A 73 -11.28 8.35 5.94
CA THR A 73 -12.65 7.81 5.94
C THR A 73 -12.74 6.52 6.74
N PHE A 74 -11.75 5.62 6.66
CA PHE A 74 -11.71 4.40 7.48
C PHE A 74 -11.56 4.69 8.98
N ALA A 75 -10.79 5.71 9.36
CA ALA A 75 -10.68 6.13 10.76
C ALA A 75 -12.01 6.69 11.29
N SER A 76 -12.71 7.52 10.50
CA SER A 76 -14.03 8.05 10.85
C SER A 76 -15.09 6.95 10.95
N MET A 77 -15.06 5.94 10.06
CA MET A 77 -15.96 4.77 10.13
C MET A 77 -15.74 3.93 11.40
N HIS A 78 -14.50 3.85 11.91
CA HIS A 78 -14.23 3.12 13.15
C HIS A 78 -14.95 3.77 14.35
N GLN A 79 -14.98 5.10 14.40
CA GLN A 79 -15.69 5.86 15.45
C GLN A 79 -17.21 5.63 15.38
N VAL A 80 -17.79 5.66 14.18
CA VAL A 80 -19.21 5.32 13.95
C VAL A 80 -19.53 3.91 14.41
N GLY A 81 -18.70 2.92 14.05
CA GLY A 81 -18.88 1.53 14.46
C GLY A 81 -18.77 1.34 15.97
N GLY A 82 -17.85 2.06 16.63
CA GLY A 82 -17.73 2.08 18.09
C GLY A 82 -19.00 2.57 18.78
N ASN A 83 -19.55 3.70 18.33
CA ASN A 83 -20.77 4.28 18.90
C ASN A 83 -22.00 3.36 18.70
N LEU A 84 -22.16 2.76 17.52
CA LEU A 84 -23.22 1.78 17.26
C LEU A 84 -23.07 0.53 18.14
N ASN A 85 -21.84 0.04 18.31
CA ASN A 85 -21.58 -1.13 19.14
C ASN A 85 -21.89 -0.85 20.62
N GLN A 86 -21.58 0.35 21.12
CA GLN A 86 -21.93 0.76 22.48
C GLN A 86 -23.45 0.84 22.68
N LEU A 87 -24.18 1.45 21.73
CA LEU A 87 -25.65 1.48 21.76
C LEU A 87 -26.25 0.07 21.76
N ALA A 88 -25.81 -0.79 20.83
CA ALA A 88 -26.28 -2.17 20.74
C ALA A 88 -25.99 -2.95 22.03
N HIS A 89 -24.79 -2.79 22.60
CA HIS A 89 -24.41 -3.47 23.83
C HIS A 89 -25.28 -3.03 25.01
N GLN A 90 -25.50 -1.72 25.19
CA GLN A 90 -26.31 -1.18 26.28
C GLN A 90 -27.77 -1.61 26.17
N LEU A 91 -28.35 -1.58 24.96
CA LEU A 91 -29.71 -2.03 24.71
C LEU A 91 -29.86 -3.54 24.96
N ASN A 92 -28.89 -4.36 24.53
CA ASN A 92 -28.90 -5.80 24.75
C ASN A 92 -28.79 -6.15 26.25
N LEU A 93 -27.91 -5.47 27.00
CA LEU A 93 -27.79 -5.67 28.45
C LEU A 93 -29.08 -5.32 29.19
N ALA A 94 -29.73 -4.23 28.81
CA ALA A 94 -31.00 -3.81 29.40
C ALA A 94 -32.15 -4.77 29.07
N ALA A 95 -32.22 -5.26 27.83
CA ALA A 95 -33.22 -6.23 27.39
C ALA A 95 -33.09 -7.59 28.12
N LEU A 96 -31.87 -7.97 28.50
CA LEU A 96 -31.58 -9.18 29.28
C LEU A 96 -31.72 -8.99 30.80
N GLY A 97 -32.16 -7.81 31.26
CA GLY A 97 -32.34 -7.49 32.68
C GLY A 97 -31.03 -7.31 33.47
N GLY A 98 -29.88 -7.20 32.77
CA GLY A 98 -28.54 -7.14 33.36
C GLY A 98 -27.94 -5.74 33.45
N GLY A 99 -28.69 -4.68 33.14
CA GLY A 99 -28.19 -3.30 33.16
C GLY A 99 -29.29 -2.25 33.09
N VAL A 100 -28.90 -0.99 33.30
CA VAL A 100 -29.80 0.16 33.15
C VAL A 100 -29.92 0.49 31.67
N ALA A 101 -31.15 0.58 31.15
CA ALA A 101 -31.40 1.02 29.79
C ALA A 101 -30.82 2.43 29.59
N PRO A 102 -30.14 2.70 28.45
CA PRO A 102 -29.67 4.05 28.18
C PRO A 102 -30.86 5.01 28.16
N SER A 103 -30.70 6.18 28.76
CA SER A 103 -31.75 7.18 28.77
C SER A 103 -32.01 7.68 27.35
N THR A 104 -33.22 8.19 27.10
CA THR A 104 -33.57 8.77 25.79
C THR A 104 -32.61 9.89 25.39
N GLU A 105 -32.11 10.66 26.36
CA GLU A 105 -31.09 11.69 26.15
C GLU A 105 -29.74 11.10 25.74
N GLN A 106 -29.28 10.03 26.38
CA GLN A 106 -28.02 9.35 26.02
C GLN A 106 -28.08 8.79 24.59
N VAL A 107 -29.22 8.19 24.21
CA VAL A 107 -29.43 7.69 22.85
C VAL A 107 -29.47 8.85 21.85
N ALA A 108 -30.15 9.95 22.19
CA ALA A 108 -30.22 11.13 21.33
C ALA A 108 -28.84 11.77 21.11
N THR A 109 -27.99 11.86 22.14
CA THR A 109 -26.61 12.35 22.02
C THR A 109 -25.78 11.47 21.09
N LEU A 110 -25.80 10.14 21.30
CA LEU A 110 -25.05 9.20 20.46
C LEU A 110 -25.51 9.21 19.00
N LEU A 111 -26.81 9.37 18.75
CA LEU A 111 -27.35 9.53 17.40
C LEU A 111 -26.95 10.86 16.75
N ALA A 112 -26.90 11.95 17.51
CA ALA A 112 -26.43 13.25 17.02
C ALA A 112 -24.94 13.20 16.62
N GLU A 113 -24.09 12.59 17.46
CA GLU A 113 -22.67 12.37 17.15
C GLU A 113 -22.49 11.51 15.90
N LEU A 114 -23.28 10.44 15.78
CA LEU A 114 -23.29 9.56 14.60
C LEU A 114 -23.67 10.35 13.33
N GLN A 115 -24.70 11.20 13.41
CA GLN A 115 -25.15 12.03 12.31
C GLN A 115 -24.08 13.04 11.87
N GLU A 116 -23.38 13.66 12.82
CA GLU A 116 -22.28 14.60 12.55
C GLU A 116 -21.15 13.92 11.77
N VAL A 117 -20.71 12.73 12.23
CA VAL A 117 -19.65 11.97 11.54
C VAL A 117 -20.12 11.50 10.15
N PHE A 118 -21.38 11.10 9.99
CA PHE A 118 -21.92 10.74 8.67
C PHE A 118 -21.98 11.94 7.70
N LEU A 119 -22.36 13.12 8.19
CA LEU A 119 -22.36 14.35 7.38
C LEU A 119 -20.94 14.74 6.96
N GLN A 120 -19.97 14.59 7.86
CA GLN A 120 -18.56 14.82 7.56
C GLN A 120 -18.05 13.86 6.48
N ILE A 121 -18.27 12.55 6.65
CA ILE A 121 -17.89 11.52 5.67
C ILE A 121 -18.57 11.79 4.32
N ARG A 122 -19.86 12.14 4.32
CA ARG A 122 -20.61 12.49 3.10
C ARG A 122 -20.02 13.72 2.41
N GLY A 123 -19.62 14.75 3.15
CA GLY A 123 -18.95 15.94 2.61
C GLY A 123 -17.58 15.61 1.99
N GLU A 124 -16.79 14.78 2.67
CA GLU A 124 -15.49 14.31 2.17
C GLU A 124 -15.62 13.50 0.86
N LEU A 125 -16.67 12.68 0.73
CA LEU A 125 -16.91 11.84 -0.43
C LEU A 125 -17.56 12.58 -1.61
N LEU A 126 -18.43 13.57 -1.38
CA LEU A 126 -19.18 14.27 -2.44
C LEU A 126 -18.42 15.42 -3.10
N GLY A 127 -17.30 15.90 -2.54
CA GLY A 127 -16.91 17.29 -2.83
C GLY A 127 -15.46 17.69 -2.74
N ARG A 128 -14.53 16.76 -2.50
CA ARG A 128 -13.20 16.81 -3.17
C ARG A 128 -13.25 16.19 -4.57
N ALA A 129 -14.46 15.95 -5.09
CA ALA A 129 -14.75 15.46 -6.43
C ALA A 129 -14.98 16.58 -7.47
N SER A 130 -14.84 17.85 -7.07
CA SER A 130 -15.00 19.01 -7.95
C SER A 130 -14.03 20.12 -7.55
N GLU A 131 -12.72 19.93 -7.82
CA GLU A 131 -11.70 20.95 -8.15
C GLU A 131 -10.30 20.33 -8.20
#